data_AF-A0A7Y9WAZ7-F1
#
_entry.id   AF-A0A7Y9WAZ7-F1
#
_cell.length_a   1.000
_cell.length_b   1.000
_cell.length_c   1.000
_cell.angle_alpha   90.00
_cell.angle_beta   90.00
_cell.angle_gamma   90.00
#
_symmetry.space_group_name_H-M   'P 1'
#
loop_
_entity.id
_entity.type
_entity.pdbx_description
1 polymer ?
#
loop_
_entity_poly.entity_id
_entity_poly.type
_entity_poly.pdbx_seq_one_letter_code
_entity_poly.pdbx_strand_id
1 'polypeptide(L)' 'MSMRQVLRQMPVQTGRTGVARGEAARVPGSDEACCPRHESGDTGSALLEAALTRENLKRAFKRVRANKGAAGVDGLDN' A
#
# COMPACT_ATOMS: atom_id res chain seq x y z
N MET A 1 -21.04 5.04 -12.03
CA MET A 1 -21.19 5.82 -10.79
C MET A 1 -20.02 6.79 -10.69
N SER A 2 -20.26 8.09 -10.88
CA SER A 2 -19.21 9.12 -10.87
C SER A 2 -19.04 9.67 -9.45
N MET A 3 -17.85 9.49 -8.86
CA MET A 3 -17.53 10.07 -7.55
C MET A 3 -17.04 11.51 -7.73
N ARG A 4 -17.79 12.47 -7.18
CA ARG A 4 -17.35 13.87 -7.12
C ARG A 4 -16.30 14.00 -6.01
N GLN A 5 -15.07 14.35 -6.39
CA GLN A 5 -14.04 14.73 -5.44
C GLN A 5 -14.52 15.95 -4.63
N VAL A 6 -14.51 15.83 -3.31
CA VAL A 6 -14.78 16.96 -2.42
C VAL A 6 -13.57 17.88 -2.45
N LEU A 7 -13.77 19.11 -2.90
CA LEU A 7 -12.73 20.12 -2.92
C LEU A 7 -12.40 20.55 -1.49
N ARG A 8 -11.11 20.58 -1.17
CA ARG A 8 -10.55 21.07 0.09
C ARG A 8 -11.07 22.49 0.35
N GLN A 9 -11.71 22.72 1.50
CA GLN A 9 -12.12 24.08 1.86
C GLN A 9 -10.87 24.97 1.98
N MET A 10 -10.92 26.16 1.37
CA MET A 10 -9.84 27.14 1.47
C MET A 10 -9.56 27.42 2.96
N PRO A 11 -8.32 27.26 3.45
CA PRO A 11 -8.01 27.66 4.79
C PRO A 11 -8.17 29.18 4.87
N VAL A 12 -9.04 29.63 5.78
CA VAL A 12 -9.24 31.06 6.03
C VAL A 12 -7.91 31.64 6.51
N GLN A 13 -7.41 32.67 5.83
CA GLN A 13 -6.18 33.36 6.22
C GLN A 13 -6.49 34.29 7.40
N THR A 14 -6.81 33.73 8.57
CA THR A 14 -6.96 34.52 9.79
C THR A 14 -5.66 34.44 10.59
N GLY A 15 -4.79 35.43 10.34
CA GLY A 15 -3.79 35.96 11.27
C GLY A 15 -2.81 34.98 11.93
N ARG A 16 -1.62 34.80 11.33
CA ARG A 16 -0.44 34.34 12.07
C ARG A 16 0.02 35.47 13.00
N THR A 17 -0.29 35.37 14.29
CA THR A 17 0.46 36.05 15.33
C THR A 17 1.28 35.01 16.08
N GLY A 18 2.60 35.07 15.87
CA GLY A 18 3.54 34.15 16.47
C GLY A 18 3.77 34.48 17.94
N VAL A 19 3.74 33.46 18.79
CA VAL A 19 4.66 33.33 19.93
C VAL A 19 4.95 31.84 20.10
N ALA A 20 6.15 31.43 19.73
CA ALA A 20 6.66 30.09 19.97
C ALA A 20 7.30 30.04 21.36
N ARG A 21 6.76 29.22 22.26
CA ARG A 21 7.46 28.71 23.44
C ARG A 21 6.95 27.32 23.76
N GLY A 22 7.74 26.31 23.42
CA GLY A 22 7.50 24.89 23.70
C GLY A 22 8.40 24.04 22.82
N GLU A 23 9.24 23.20 23.42
CA GLU A 23 10.37 22.49 22.78
C GLU A 23 9.99 21.27 21.92
N ALA A 24 8.70 21.02 21.65
CA ALA A 24 8.26 20.01 20.69
C ALA A 24 7.64 20.70 19.47
N ALA A 25 8.20 20.46 18.27
CA ALA A 25 7.59 20.91 17.03
C ALA A 25 6.16 20.35 16.94
N ARG A 26 5.17 21.23 16.85
CA ARG A 26 3.77 20.84 16.61
C ARG A 26 3.75 20.05 15.31
N VAL A 27 3.38 18.77 15.37
CA VAL A 27 2.99 18.02 14.17
C VAL A 27 1.87 18.85 13.52
N PRO A 28 2.02 19.34 12.28
CA PRO A 28 0.92 20.00 11.60
C PRO A 28 -0.23 19.00 11.55
N GLY A 29 -1.43 19.40 12.01
CA GLY A 29 -2.62 18.58 11.80
C GLY A 29 -2.73 18.34 10.30
N SER A 30 -2.62 17.07 9.88
CA SER A 30 -2.72 16.70 8.47
C SER A 30 -4.02 17.26 7.91
N ASP A 31 -3.92 18.14 6.92
CA ASP A 31 -5.04 18.54 6.06
C ASP A 31 -5.17 17.56 4.89
N GLU A 32 -4.91 16.28 5.17
CA GLU A 32 -5.07 15.22 4.22
C GLU A 32 -6.56 14.91 4.19
N ALA A 33 -7.22 15.28 3.09
CA ALA A 33 -8.55 14.78 2.81
C ALA A 33 -8.49 13.26 2.96
N CYS A 34 -9.26 12.71 3.91
CA CYS A 34 -9.27 11.29 4.22
C CYS A 34 -9.32 10.50 2.90
N CYS A 35 -8.22 9.82 2.56
CA CYS A 35 -8.22 8.95 1.39
C CYS A 35 -9.45 8.06 1.52
N PRO A 36 -10.27 7.89 0.46
CA PRO A 36 -11.32 6.88 0.49
C PRO A 36 -10.61 5.58 0.86
N ARG A 37 -10.78 5.13 2.11
CA ARG A 37 -10.21 3.88 2.56
C ARG A 37 -10.87 2.88 1.65
N HIS A 38 -10.10 2.33 0.72
CA HIS A 38 -10.57 1.21 -0.07
C HIS A 38 -10.90 0.16 0.99
N GLU A 39 -12.19 -0.11 1.18
CA GLU A 39 -12.64 -1.22 1.98
C GLU A 39 -11.79 -2.40 1.51
N SER A 40 -10.93 -2.90 2.38
CA SER A 40 -10.05 -4.04 2.11
C SER A 40 -10.90 -5.30 2.11
N GLY A 41 -11.96 -5.30 1.30
CA GLY A 41 -12.88 -6.39 1.10
C GLY A 41 -12.10 -7.50 0.44
N ASP A 42 -11.76 -8.50 1.24
CA ASP A 42 -11.24 -9.81 0.87
C ASP A 42 -10.06 -9.82 -0.13
N THR A 43 -9.44 -8.68 -0.40
CA THR A 43 -8.51 -8.52 -1.53
C THR A 43 -7.26 -9.35 -1.31
N GLY A 44 -6.82 -9.46 -0.05
CA GLY A 44 -5.71 -10.34 0.32
C GLY A 44 -6.03 -11.82 0.14
N SER A 45 -7.23 -12.26 0.57
CA SER A 45 -7.66 -13.66 0.45
C SER A 45 -7.85 -14.05 -1.02
N ALA A 46 -8.51 -13.20 -1.82
CA ALA A 46 -8.70 -13.43 -3.25
C ALA A 46 -7.36 -13.52 -4.01
N LEU A 47 -6.37 -12.70 -3.65
CA LEU A 47 -5.03 -12.78 -4.23
C LEU A 47 -4.29 -14.06 -3.80
N LEU A 48 -4.42 -14.47 -2.54
CA LEU A 48 -3.84 -15.71 -2.06
C LEU A 48 -4.46 -16.92 -2.78
N GLU A 49 -5.77 -16.95 -2.93
CA GLU A 49 -6.48 -17.98 -3.70
C GLU A 49 -5.99 -18.01 -5.15
N ALA A 50 -5.89 -16.85 -5.80
CA ALA A 50 -5.37 -16.73 -7.17
C ALA A 50 -3.92 -17.24 -7.28
N ALA A 51 -3.07 -16.91 -6.30
CA ALA A 51 -1.68 -17.36 -6.25
C ALA A 51 -1.56 -18.87 -6.10
N LEU A 52 -2.46 -19.50 -5.33
CA LEU A 52 -2.47 -20.93 -5.08
C LEU A 52 -3.23 -21.75 -6.13
N THR A 53 -3.78 -21.12 -7.17
CA THR A 53 -4.38 -21.84 -8.30
C THR A 53 -3.38 -22.82 -8.94
N ARG A 54 -3.87 -24.01 -9.31
CA ARG A 54 -3.05 -25.08 -9.89
C ARG A 54 -2.31 -24.61 -11.15
N GLU A 55 -2.96 -23.79 -11.96
CA GLU A 55 -2.43 -23.22 -13.19
C GLU A 55 -1.29 -22.24 -12.90
N ASN A 56 -1.38 -21.45 -11.83
CA ASN A 56 -0.32 -20.54 -11.42
C ASN A 56 0.90 -21.31 -10.90
N LEU A 57 0.68 -22.29 -10.01
CA LEU A 57 1.77 -23.10 -9.45
C LEU A 57 2.52 -23.90 -10.53
N LYS A 58 1.81 -24.50 -11.49
CA LYS A 58 2.44 -25.17 -12.64
C LYS A 58 3.29 -24.22 -13.48
N ARG A 59 2.83 -22.99 -13.71
CA ARG A 59 3.58 -21.97 -14.46
C ARG A 59 4.82 -21.54 -13.68
N ALA A 60 4.68 -21.29 -12.38
CA ALA A 60 5.79 -20.95 -11.49
C ALA A 60 6.86 -22.05 -11.48
N PHE A 61 6.47 -23.32 -11.32
CA PHE A 61 7.40 -24.45 -11.35
C PHE A 61 8.20 -24.51 -12.64
N LYS A 62 7.54 -24.41 -13.81
CA LYS A 62 8.23 -24.39 -15.11
C LYS A 62 9.23 -23.25 -15.21
N ARG A 63 8.89 -22.06 -14.71
CA ARG A 63 9.76 -20.89 -14.74
C ARG A 63 10.99 -21.08 -13.83
N VAL A 64 10.81 -21.59 -12.62
CA VAL A 64 11.91 -21.87 -11.69
C VAL A 64 12.90 -22.86 -12.29
N ARG A 65 12.40 -23.98 -12.86
CA ARG A 65 13.25 -24.96 -13.55
C ARG A 65 14.00 -24.38 -14.74
N ALA A 66 13.34 -23.50 -15.50
CA ALA A 66 13.95 -22.86 -16.67
C ALA A 66 15.06 -21.86 -16.30
N ASN A 67 14.97 -21.23 -15.13
CA ASN A 67 15.96 -20.25 -14.67
C ASN A 67 17.30 -20.90 -14.28
N LYS A 68 17.32 -22.21 -13.97
CA LYS A 68 18.54 -22.96 -13.61
C LYS A 68 19.41 -22.26 -12.56
N GLY A 69 18.77 -21.67 -11.54
CA GLY A 69 19.46 -20.99 -10.46
C GLY A 69 20.25 -21.94 -9.57
N ALA A 70 21.19 -21.38 -8.79
CA ALA A 70 21.92 -22.14 -7.78
C ALA A 70 20.98 -22.70 -6.70
N ALA A 71 21.40 -23.81 -6.08
CA ALA A 71 20.68 -24.41 -4.96
C ALA A 71 20.58 -23.44 -3.77
N GLY A 72 19.49 -23.56 -3.01
CA GLY A 72 19.28 -22.81 -1.79
C GLY A 72 20.13 -23.33 -0.63
N VAL A 73 19.91 -22.75 0.56
CA VAL A 73 20.53 -23.22 1.82
C VAL A 73 20.09 -24.64 2.20
N ASP A 74 18.94 -25.07 1.69
CA ASP A 74 18.42 -26.43 1.82
C ASP A 74 19.15 -27.45 0.93
N GLY A 75 20.01 -26.99 0.01
CA GLY A 75 20.79 -27.85 -0.87
C GLY A 75 19.97 -28.59 -1.91
N LEU A 76 18.71 -28.20 -2.13
CA LEU A 76 17.85 -28.82 -3.15
C LEU A 76 18.10 -28.20 -4.52
N ASP A 77 18.17 -29.07 -5.53
CA ASP A 77 18.33 -28.67 -6.93
C ASP A 77 17.00 -28.19 -7.54
N ASN A 78 17.09 -27.28 -8.53
CA ASN A 78 15.96 -26.66 -9.22
C ASN A 78 15.54 -27.36 -10.55
#